data_AF-A0A560W281-F1
#
_entry.id   AF-A0A560W281-F1
#
_cell.length_a   1.000
_cell.length_b   1.000
_cell.length_c   1.000
_cell.angle_alpha   90.00
_cell.angle_beta   90.00
_cell.angle_gamma   90.00
#
_symmetry.space_group_name_H-M   'P 1'
#
loop_
_entity.id
_entity.type
_entity.pdbx_description
1 polymer ?
#
loop_
_entity_poly.entity_id
_entity_poly.type
_entity_poly.pdbx_seq_one_letter_code
_entity_poly.pdbx_strand_id
1 'polypeptide(L)'
;MEGFVQAEGGLCPDCKAGPSPDNACVGVGLPIQMWHTPDCPQWTIMQIDFDAGSRRIKEQDAWAADIFPAVHERLKQAAGAIERGTPAQPFIDALTELVQAQAETTGFVVLHRWTEILERHFPPQLPDPGYTTS
;
A
#
# COMPACT_ATOMS: atom_id res chain seq x y z
N MET A 1 7.84 -10.23 35.37
CA MET A 1 7.86 -11.13 34.21
C MET A 1 6.41 -11.44 33.90
N GLU A 2 5.76 -10.55 33.16
CA GLU A 2 4.33 -10.65 32.84
C GLU A 2 4.16 -11.68 31.72
N GLY A 3 3.33 -12.69 32.00
CA GLY A 3 3.07 -13.80 31.10
C GLY A 3 2.33 -13.33 29.85
N PHE A 4 2.91 -13.61 28.69
CA PHE A 4 2.19 -13.54 27.44
C PHE A 4 0.97 -14.46 27.53
N VAL A 5 -0.22 -13.88 27.38
CA VAL A 5 -1.47 -14.63 27.27
C VAL A 5 -1.32 -15.59 26.07
N GLN A 6 -1.25 -16.89 26.35
CA GLN A 6 -1.33 -17.93 25.33
C GLN A 6 -2.68 -17.79 24.63
N ALA A 7 -2.69 -17.20 23.44
CA ALA A 7 -3.77 -17.48 22.51
C ALA A 7 -3.74 -18.99 22.26
N GLU A 8 -4.89 -19.66 22.32
CA GLU A 8 -5.06 -21.07 21.94
C GLU A 8 -4.77 -21.21 20.44
N GLY A 9 -3.49 -21.11 20.08
CA GLY A 9 -2.99 -21.35 18.75
C GLY A 9 -3.12 -22.82 18.45
N GLY A 10 -3.89 -23.17 17.42
CA GLY A 10 -3.99 -24.55 16.95
C GLY A 10 -2.58 -25.07 16.69
N LEU A 11 -2.20 -26.17 17.36
CA LEU A 11 -0.92 -26.82 17.15
C LEU A 11 -0.78 -27.14 15.65
N CYS A 12 0.41 -26.90 15.09
CA CYS A 12 0.68 -27.34 13.72
C CYS A 12 0.43 -28.85 13.63
N PRO A 13 -0.38 -29.34 12.66
CA PRO A 13 -0.71 -30.76 12.56
C PRO A 13 0.52 -31.63 12.28
N ASP A 14 1.54 -31.08 11.60
CA ASP A 14 2.73 -31.81 11.16
C ASP A 14 3.76 -32.01 12.28
N CYS A 15 4.03 -30.96 13.07
CA CYS A 15 5.07 -31.02 14.11
C CYS A 15 4.54 -30.96 15.54
N LYS A 16 3.28 -30.56 15.73
CA LYS A 16 2.61 -30.40 17.03
C LYS A 16 3.42 -29.57 18.04
N ALA A 17 4.24 -28.66 17.54
CA ALA A 17 5.08 -27.81 18.35
C ALA A 17 4.23 -26.90 19.24
N GLY A 18 4.66 -26.72 20.49
CA GLY A 18 4.11 -25.74 21.41
C GLY A 18 5.08 -24.57 21.64
N PRO A 19 4.74 -23.64 22.54
CA PRO A 19 5.61 -22.55 22.93
C PRO A 19 6.94 -23.05 23.49
N SER A 20 8.04 -22.67 22.84
CA SER A 20 9.41 -22.98 23.25
C SER A 20 10.36 -21.95 22.67
N PRO A 21 11.48 -21.60 23.35
CA PRO A 21 12.51 -20.73 22.78
C PRO A 21 13.07 -21.22 21.44
N ASP A 22 13.08 -22.53 21.21
CA ASP A 22 13.63 -23.16 20.01
C ASP A 22 12.61 -23.26 18.86
N ASN A 23 11.34 -22.92 19.11
CA ASN A 23 10.26 -23.03 18.12
C ASN A 23 9.91 -21.66 17.54
N ALA A 24 9.61 -21.63 16.23
CA ALA A 24 9.11 -20.44 15.57
C ALA A 24 7.62 -20.26 15.83
N CYS A 25 7.19 -19.03 16.13
CA CYS A 25 5.77 -18.67 16.24
C CYS A 25 5.40 -17.74 15.09
N VAL A 26 4.35 -18.11 14.34
CA VAL A 26 3.88 -17.35 13.18
C VAL A 26 2.40 -17.02 13.35
N GLY A 27 2.00 -15.80 13.02
CA GLY A 27 0.59 -15.44 12.90
C GLY A 27 0.00 -16.01 11.61
N VAL A 28 -1.05 -16.83 11.72
CA VAL A 28 -1.77 -17.43 10.56
C VAL A 28 -3.11 -16.72 10.28
N GLY A 29 -3.34 -15.58 10.93
CA GLY A 29 -4.53 -14.74 10.83
C GLY A 29 -4.88 -14.24 12.23
N LEU A 30 -4.88 -12.93 12.49
CA LEU A 30 -5.11 -12.39 13.84
C LEU A 30 -6.44 -12.91 14.43
N PRO A 31 -6.49 -13.46 15.66
CA PRO A 31 -5.43 -13.62 16.67
C PRO A 31 -4.73 -15.00 16.69
N ILE A 32 -4.91 -15.83 15.66
CA ILE A 32 -4.41 -17.19 15.56
C ILE A 32 -2.90 -17.20 15.31
N GLN A 33 -2.18 -17.81 16.25
CA GLN A 33 -0.75 -18.10 16.16
C GLN A 33 -0.53 -19.59 16.01
N MET A 34 0.54 -19.99 15.34
CA MET A 34 0.94 -21.39 15.17
C MET A 34 2.43 -21.55 15.46
N TRP A 35 2.78 -22.60 16.19
CA TRP A 35 4.15 -22.92 16.55
C TRP A 35 4.72 -24.02 15.66
N HIS A 36 6.00 -23.91 15.34
CA HIS A 36 6.73 -24.86 14.51
C HIS A 36 8.10 -25.21 15.09
N THR A 37 8.48 -26.49 15.02
CA THR A 37 9.87 -26.89 15.21
C THR A 37 10.72 -26.50 13.99
N PRO A 38 12.05 -26.34 14.13
CA PRO A 38 12.93 -26.03 13.00
C PRO A 38 12.82 -27.01 11.83
N ASP A 39 12.63 -28.31 12.13
CA ASP A 39 12.56 -29.37 11.11
C ASP A 39 11.14 -29.63 10.58
N CYS A 40 10.16 -28.77 10.90
CA CYS A 40 8.78 -28.94 10.44
C CYS A 40 8.68 -28.70 8.91
N PRO A 41 8.09 -29.64 8.13
CA PRO A 41 7.92 -29.46 6.69
C PRO A 41 7.03 -28.26 6.33
N GLN A 42 5.92 -28.06 7.04
CA GLN A 42 5.05 -26.89 6.85
C GLN A 42 5.82 -25.58 7.10
N TRP A 43 6.67 -25.55 8.13
CA TRP A 43 7.49 -24.37 8.44
C TRP A 43 8.49 -24.07 7.34
N THR A 44 9.18 -25.10 6.84
CA THR A 44 10.12 -24.97 5.72
C THR A 44 9.43 -24.38 4.49
N ILE A 45 8.23 -24.87 4.16
CA ILE A 45 7.44 -24.35 3.02
C ILE A 45 7.07 -22.88 3.26
N MET A 46 6.58 -22.53 4.46
CA MET A 46 6.23 -21.16 4.79
C MET A 46 7.42 -20.20 4.67
N GLN A 47 8.61 -20.61 5.14
CA GLN A 47 9.83 -19.81 4.98
C GLN A 47 10.19 -19.59 3.51
N ILE A 48 10.11 -20.63 2.68
CA ILE A 48 10.34 -20.54 1.23
C ILE A 48 9.37 -19.54 0.59
N ASP A 49 8.09 -19.61 0.95
CA ASP A 49 7.06 -18.73 0.42
C ASP A 49 7.26 -17.28 0.88
N PHE A 50 7.64 -17.05 2.14
CA PHE A 50 7.98 -15.72 2.64
C PHE A 50 9.19 -15.14 1.91
N ASP A 51 10.25 -15.93 1.70
CA ASP A 51 11.45 -15.50 0.99
C ASP A 51 11.17 -15.23 -0.50
N ALA A 52 10.37 -16.08 -1.14
CA ALA A 52 9.92 -15.87 -2.52
C ALA A 52 9.05 -14.61 -2.64
N GLY A 53 8.13 -14.40 -1.70
CA GLY A 53 7.29 -13.20 -1.64
C GLY A 53 8.12 -11.94 -1.41
N SER A 54 9.06 -11.95 -0.46
CA SER A 54 9.96 -10.83 -0.18
C SER A 54 10.82 -10.48 -1.38
N ARG A 55 11.40 -11.48 -2.07
CA ARG A 55 12.16 -11.26 -3.31
C ARG A 55 11.29 -10.63 -4.39
N ARG A 56 10.09 -11.15 -4.62
CA ARG A 56 9.17 -10.60 -5.62
C ARG A 56 8.84 -9.12 -5.36
N ILE A 57 8.58 -8.75 -4.10
CA ILE A 57 8.33 -7.34 -3.74
C ILE A 57 9.57 -6.49 -4.05
N LYS A 58 10.76 -6.93 -3.66
CA LYS A 58 12.01 -6.20 -3.96
C LYS A 58 12.26 -6.04 -5.46
N GLU A 59 11.99 -7.08 -6.25
CA GLU A 59 12.11 -7.05 -7.71
C GLU A 59 11.11 -6.07 -8.33
N GLN A 60 9.87 -6.05 -7.85
CA GLN A 60 8.84 -5.10 -8.28
C GLN A 60 9.21 -3.66 -7.92
N ASP A 61 9.70 -3.42 -6.72
CA ASP A 61 10.13 -2.10 -6.26
C ASP A 61 11.34 -1.60 -7.07
N ALA A 62 12.32 -2.47 -7.34
CA ALA A 62 13.48 -2.13 -8.15
C ALA A 62 13.09 -1.82 -9.61
N TRP A 63 12.21 -2.62 -10.20
CA TRP A 63 11.65 -2.36 -11.53
C TRP A 63 10.89 -1.03 -11.57
N ALA A 64 10.04 -0.76 -10.58
CA ALA A 64 9.28 0.48 -10.49
C ALA A 64 10.21 1.68 -10.35
N ALA A 65 11.23 1.61 -9.50
CA ALA A 65 12.21 2.68 -9.31
C ALA A 65 12.98 3.01 -10.61
N ASP A 66 13.30 2.00 -11.42
CA ASP A 66 13.97 2.17 -12.72
C ASP A 66 13.05 2.80 -13.79
N ILE A 67 11.80 2.33 -13.88
CA ILE A 67 10.88 2.72 -14.96
C ILE A 67 10.08 3.99 -14.63
N PHE A 68 9.78 4.24 -13.35
CA PHE A 68 8.88 5.31 -12.92
C PHE A 68 9.26 6.71 -13.45
N PRO A 69 10.54 7.15 -13.41
CA PRO A 69 10.91 8.45 -13.95
C PRO A 69 10.53 8.62 -15.43
N ALA A 70 10.74 7.59 -16.24
CA ALA A 70 10.45 7.64 -17.67
C ALA A 70 8.94 7.62 -17.97
N VAL A 71 8.14 6.83 -17.26
CA VAL A 71 6.67 6.86 -17.41
C VAL A 71 6.08 8.18 -16.92
N HIS A 72 6.62 8.76 -15.85
CA HIS A 72 6.20 10.04 -15.30
C HIS A 72 6.40 11.18 -16.31
N GLU A 73 7.57 11.24 -16.95
CA GLU A 73 7.82 12.27 -17.98
C GLU A 73 6.92 12.08 -19.21
N ARG A 74 6.62 10.83 -19.62
CA ARG A 74 5.64 10.58 -20.69
C ARG A 74 4.24 11.07 -20.32
N LEU A 75 3.82 10.90 -19.07
CA LEU A 75 2.55 11.43 -18.58
C LEU A 75 2.52 12.96 -18.66
N LYS A 76 3.56 13.65 -18.18
CA LYS A 76 3.66 15.11 -18.26
C LYS A 76 3.58 15.63 -19.69
N GLN A 77 4.28 14.97 -20.61
CA GLN A 77 4.24 15.31 -22.03
C GLN A 77 2.83 15.13 -22.61
N ALA A 78 2.16 14.02 -22.28
CA ALA A 78 0.79 13.76 -22.72
C ALA A 78 -0.19 14.80 -22.16
N ALA A 79 -0.08 15.15 -20.86
CA ALA A 79 -0.89 16.18 -20.24
C ALA A 79 -0.67 17.55 -20.89
N GLY A 80 0.59 17.92 -21.18
CA GLY A 80 0.93 19.18 -21.83
C GLY A 80 0.49 19.28 -23.30
N ALA A 81 0.18 18.16 -23.96
CA ALA A 81 -0.33 18.12 -25.33
C ALA A 81 -1.86 18.33 -25.41
N ILE A 82 -2.57 18.28 -24.29
CA ILE A 82 -4.02 18.53 -24.25
C ILE A 82 -4.28 20.04 -24.35
N GLU A 83 -5.26 20.41 -25.16
CA GLU A 83 -5.68 21.82 -25.28
C GLU A 83 -6.15 22.34 -23.92
N ARG A 84 -5.66 23.53 -23.55
CA ARG A 84 -6.04 24.17 -22.30
C ARG A 84 -7.45 24.71 -22.35
N GLY A 85 -8.12 24.72 -21.21
CA GLY A 85 -9.49 25.26 -21.09
C GLY A 85 -10.59 24.26 -21.47
N THR A 86 -10.23 22.99 -21.63
CA THR A 86 -11.22 21.91 -21.74
C THR A 86 -11.90 21.68 -20.38
N PRO A 87 -13.15 21.17 -20.36
CA PRO A 87 -13.81 20.78 -19.10
C PRO A 87 -13.05 19.72 -18.29
N ALA A 88 -12.14 18.97 -18.93
CA ALA A 88 -11.30 17.97 -18.29
C ALA A 88 -10.05 18.58 -17.61
N GLN A 89 -9.77 19.88 -17.79
CA GLN A 89 -8.55 20.51 -17.28
C GLN A 89 -8.32 20.27 -15.77
N PRO A 90 -9.33 20.42 -14.88
CA PRO A 90 -9.12 20.19 -13.45
C PRO A 90 -8.69 18.75 -13.12
N PHE A 91 -9.14 17.76 -13.90
CA PHE A 91 -8.72 16.37 -13.74
C PHE A 91 -7.27 16.15 -14.17
N ILE A 92 -6.88 16.76 -15.29
CA ILE A 92 -5.52 16.67 -15.82
C ILE A 92 -4.52 17.31 -14.86
N ASP A 93 -4.86 18.49 -14.33
CA ASP A 93 -4.03 19.22 -13.39
C ASP A 93 -3.91 18.45 -12.05
N ALA A 94 -5.03 17.98 -11.50
CA ALA A 94 -5.03 17.18 -10.27
C ALA A 94 -4.22 15.88 -10.41
N LEU A 95 -4.40 15.13 -11.50
CA LEU A 95 -3.65 13.90 -11.74
C LEU A 95 -2.14 14.18 -11.88
N THR A 96 -1.78 15.25 -12.59
CA THR A 96 -0.37 15.63 -12.77
C THR A 96 0.27 16.01 -11.43
N GLU A 97 -0.43 16.79 -10.60
CA GLU A 97 0.04 17.14 -9.25
C GLU A 97 0.17 15.93 -8.32
N LEU A 98 -0.78 15.00 -8.37
CA LEU A 98 -0.73 13.77 -7.56
C LEU A 98 0.46 12.89 -7.95
N VAL A 99 0.69 12.70 -9.26
CA VAL A 99 1.81 11.90 -9.75
C VAL A 99 3.15 12.58 -9.44
N GLN A 100 3.22 13.91 -9.54
CA GLN A 100 4.39 14.67 -9.12
C GLN A 100 4.64 14.53 -7.61
N ALA A 101 3.62 14.65 -6.78
CA ALA A 101 3.74 14.46 -5.33
C ALA A 101 4.20 13.04 -4.97
N GLN A 102 3.73 12.03 -5.72
CA GLN A 102 4.17 10.64 -5.58
C GLN A 102 5.65 10.47 -6.00
N ALA A 103 6.12 11.24 -6.97
CA ALA A 103 7.52 11.21 -7.44
C ALA A 103 8.51 11.84 -6.46
N GLU A 104 8.06 12.83 -5.68
CA GLU A 104 8.89 13.58 -4.74
C GLU A 104 9.00 12.93 -3.35
N THR A 105 8.24 11.86 -3.11
CA THR A 105 8.19 11.15 -1.82
C THR A 105 8.84 9.78 -1.90
N THR A 106 9.32 9.28 -0.77
CA THR A 106 9.77 7.89 -0.59
C THR A 106 8.63 7.07 0.04
N GLY A 107 7.54 6.86 -0.70
CA GLY A 107 6.35 6.16 -0.20
C GLY A 107 5.06 6.64 -0.84
N PHE A 108 3.90 6.43 -0.20
CA PHE A 108 2.61 6.90 -0.72
C PHE A 108 2.41 8.39 -0.46
N VAL A 109 1.66 9.08 -1.34
CA VAL A 109 1.08 10.38 -1.02
C VAL A 109 0.14 10.24 0.17
N VAL A 110 0.45 10.96 1.26
CA VAL A 110 -0.30 10.94 2.51
C VAL A 110 -1.67 11.64 2.38
N LEU A 111 -2.66 11.20 3.16
CA LEU A 111 -4.06 11.60 3.02
C LEU A 111 -4.27 13.12 3.01
N HIS A 112 -3.64 13.88 3.91
CA HIS A 112 -3.84 15.33 3.95
C HIS A 112 -3.34 16.03 2.68
N ARG A 113 -2.22 15.56 2.10
CA ARG A 113 -1.67 16.11 0.86
C ARG A 113 -2.55 15.74 -0.33
N TRP A 114 -3.08 14.52 -0.33
CA TRP A 114 -4.07 14.08 -1.30
C TRP A 114 -5.32 14.96 -1.29
N THR A 115 -5.88 15.20 -0.09
CA THR A 115 -7.04 16.07 0.10
C THR A 115 -6.78 17.50 -0.36
N GLU A 116 -5.63 18.08 -0.01
CA GLU A 116 -5.25 19.44 -0.42
C GLU A 116 -5.21 19.60 -1.94
N ILE A 117 -4.62 18.64 -2.66
CA ILE A 117 -4.55 18.66 -4.13
C ILE A 117 -5.95 18.56 -4.72
N LEU A 118 -6.78 17.63 -4.24
CA LEU A 118 -8.13 17.45 -4.76
C LEU A 118 -9.03 18.66 -4.50
N GLU A 119 -8.99 19.24 -3.31
CA GLU A 119 -9.83 20.40 -2.95
C GLU A 119 -9.49 21.64 -3.79
N ARG A 120 -8.22 21.83 -4.15
CA ARG A 120 -7.76 22.90 -5.04
C ARG A 120 -8.40 22.81 -6.43
N HIS A 121 -8.50 21.59 -6.98
CA HIS A 121 -9.00 21.36 -8.35
C HIS A 121 -10.49 21.10 -8.41
N PHE A 122 -11.09 20.66 -7.30
CA PHE A 122 -12.51 20.36 -7.17
C PHE A 122 -13.10 21.06 -5.92
N PRO A 123 -13.13 22.40 -5.90
CA PRO A 123 -13.66 23.14 -4.77
C PRO A 123 -15.15 22.85 -4.58
N PRO A 124 -15.67 22.96 -3.34
CA PRO A 124 -17.09 22.80 -3.09
C PRO A 124 -17.89 23.81 -3.93
N GLN A 125 -18.95 23.32 -4.58
CA GLN A 125 -19.91 24.20 -5.23
C GLN A 125 -20.62 25.00 -4.13
N LEU A 126 -20.36 26.30 -4.05
CA LEU A 126 -21.13 27.17 -3.18
C LEU A 126 -22.59 27.19 -3.69
N PRO A 127 -23.59 27.08 -2.80
CA PRO A 127 -24.97 27.26 -3.21
C PRO A 127 -25.12 28.65 -3.82
N ASP A 128 -25.78 28.70 -4.98
CA ASP A 128 -26.03 29.93 -5.71
C ASP A 128 -26.90 30.86 -4.85
N PRO A 129 -26.42 32.06 -4.44
CA PRO A 129 -27.20 32.98 -3.62
C PRO A 129 -28.49 33.50 -4.32
N GLY A 130 -28.69 33.17 -5.60
CA GLY A 130 -29.86 33.57 -6.39
C GLY A 130 -31.14 32.75 -6.24
N TYR A 131 -31.13 31.60 -5.54
CA TYR A 131 -32.36 30.83 -5.29
C TYR A 131 -33.05 31.23 -3.98
N THR A 132 -33.53 32.47 -3.90
CA THR A 132 -34.71 32.75 -3.06
C THR A 132 -35.92 32.26 -3.82
N THR A 133 -36.49 31.13 -3.40
CA THR A 133 -37.83 30.69 -3.77
C THR A 133 -38.81 31.80 -3.41
N SER A 134 -39.39 32.44 -4.42
CA SER A 134 -40.58 33.28 -4.26
C SER A 134 -41.86 32.44 -4.29
#